data_AF-A0A3A6FSS2-F1
#
_entry.id   AF-A0A3A6FSS2-F1
#
_cell.length_a   1.000
_cell.length_b   1.000
_cell.length_c   1.000
_cell.angle_alpha   90.00
_cell.angle_beta   90.00
_cell.angle_gamma   90.00
#
_symmetry.space_group_name_H-M   'P 1'
#
loop_
_entity.id
_entity.type
_entity.pdbx_description
1 polymer ?
#
loop_
_entity_poly.entity_id
_entity_poly.type
_entity_poly.pdbx_seq_one_letter_code
_entity_poly.pdbx_strand_id
1 'polypeptide(L)' 'MISKTDMLICKFTNTINKKVLIDENLKTTKKNTEIHGIGVKNIRKTAEKYGGTVSFEKKEEEFEVSFVLFGV' A
#
# COMPACT_ATOMS: atom_id res chain seq x y z
N MET A 1 8.13 -6.31 -10.11
CA MET A 1 7.83 -7.58 -9.43
C MET A 1 9.12 -8.37 -9.37
N ILE A 2 9.46 -8.93 -8.20
CA ILE A 2 10.63 -9.77 -8.01
C ILE A 2 10.11 -11.06 -7.36
N SER A 3 10.45 -12.21 -7.93
CA SER A 3 10.29 -13.50 -7.27
C SER A 3 11.64 -13.92 -6.71
N LYS A 4 11.63 -14.39 -5.47
CA LYS A 4 12.73 -15.10 -4.80
C LYS A 4 12.16 -16.44 -4.34
N THR A 5 13.04 -17.36 -3.93
CA THR A 5 12.61 -18.65 -3.37
C THR A 5 11.52 -18.44 -2.31
N ASP A 6 10.35 -19.02 -2.55
CA ASP A 6 9.14 -18.95 -1.72
C ASP A 6 8.64 -17.52 -1.39
N MET A 7 8.97 -16.54 -2.22
CA MET A 7 8.57 -15.14 -1.98
C MET A 7 8.22 -14.41 -3.27
N LEU A 8 7.08 -13.72 -3.27
CA LEU A 8 6.71 -12.74 -4.30
C LEU A 8 6.75 -11.34 -3.71
N ILE A 9 7.55 -10.47 -4.31
CA ILE A 9 7.68 -9.07 -3.91
C ILE A 9 7.16 -8.19 -5.04
N CYS A 10 6.13 -7.39 -4.72
CA CYS A 10 5.58 -6.40 -5.64
C CYS A 10 5.80 -5.00 -5.09
N LYS A 11 6.12 -4.07 -5.99
CA LYS A 11 6.35 -2.66 -5.67
C LYS A 11 5.70 -1.80 -6.74
N PHE A 12 4.92 -0.83 -6.30
CA PHE A 12 4.22 0.13 -7.12
C PHE A 12 4.63 1.51 -6.64
N THR A 13 5.02 2.37 -7.58
CA THR A 13 5.43 3.73 -7.28
C THR A 13 4.66 4.67 -8.21
N ASN A 14 4.10 5.72 -7.67
CA ASN A 14 3.49 6.79 -8.44
C ASN A 14 3.96 8.15 -7.94
N THR A 15 4.05 9.12 -8.85
CA THR A 15 4.37 10.49 -8.49
C THR A 15 3.22 11.11 -7.69
N ILE A 16 3.55 11.96 -6.72
CA ILE A 16 2.62 12.75 -5.92
C ILE A 16 3.10 14.19 -5.81
N ASN A 17 2.18 15.11 -5.51
CA ASN A 17 2.55 16.47 -5.15
C ASN A 17 3.13 16.49 -3.71
N LYS A 18 4.22 17.23 -3.49
CA LYS A 18 4.85 17.43 -2.17
C LYS A 18 3.85 17.80 -1.06
N LYS A 19 2.83 18.59 -1.41
CA LYS A 19 1.77 19.09 -0.50
C LYS A 19 0.75 18.03 -0.07
N VAL A 20 0.77 16.82 -0.63
CA VAL A 20 -0.15 15.75 -0.22
C VAL A 20 0.16 15.35 1.22
N LEU A 21 -0.82 15.54 2.10
CA LEU A 21 -0.78 15.05 3.48
C LEU A 21 -1.17 13.56 3.48
N ILE A 22 -0.26 12.72 3.95
CA ILE A 22 -0.46 11.28 4.08
C ILE A 22 -0.22 10.95 5.55
N ASP A 23 -1.27 10.56 6.27
CA ASP A 23 -1.14 10.09 7.64
C ASP A 23 -0.75 8.60 7.68
N GLU A 24 -0.25 8.11 8.83
CA GLU A 24 0.20 6.72 9.00
C GLU A 24 -0.89 5.67 8.72
N ASN A 25 -2.16 6.05 8.91
CA ASN A 25 -3.33 5.22 8.64
C ASN A 25 -3.89 5.41 7.23
N LEU A 26 -3.29 6.29 6.42
CA LEU A 26 -3.70 6.59 5.04
C LEU A 26 -5.19 6.93 4.95
N LYS A 27 -5.71 7.79 5.84
CA LYS A 27 -7.12 8.16 5.84
C LYS A 27 -7.45 8.91 4.55
N THR A 28 -8.69 8.71 4.09
CA THR A 28 -9.16 9.38 2.88
C THR A 28 -9.38 10.87 3.14
N THR A 29 -8.95 11.71 2.19
CA THR A 29 -9.21 13.16 2.19
C THR A 29 -10.53 13.52 1.47
N LYS A 30 -11.25 12.53 0.92
CA LYS A 30 -12.53 12.74 0.25
C LYS A 30 -13.65 12.94 1.28
N LYS A 31 -14.60 13.84 0.96
CA LYS A 31 -15.68 14.26 1.88
C LYS A 31 -16.52 13.10 2.43
N ASN A 32 -16.82 12.08 1.63
CA ASN A 32 -17.67 10.96 2.04
C ASN A 32 -16.83 9.79 2.60
N THR A 33 -16.38 9.92 3.84
CA THR A 33 -15.44 8.97 4.47
C THR A 33 -16.04 7.58 4.72
N GLU A 34 -17.37 7.44 4.77
CA GLU A 34 -18.05 6.16 5.00
C GLU A 34 -17.87 5.18 3.83
N ILE A 35 -17.77 5.71 2.61
CA ILE A 35 -17.62 4.91 1.37
C ILE A 35 -16.24 5.06 0.71
N HIS A 36 -15.35 5.87 1.30
CA HIS A 36 -14.01 6.12 0.78
C HIS A 36 -12.92 5.59 1.71
N GLY A 37 -11.70 5.40 1.19
CA GLY A 37 -10.59 4.84 1.98
C GLY A 37 -10.61 3.31 2.15
N ILE A 38 -11.59 2.63 1.55
CA ILE A 38 -11.75 1.16 1.65
C ILE A 38 -10.61 0.42 0.93
N GLY A 39 -10.06 0.99 -0.15
CA GLY A 39 -9.02 0.35 -0.96
C GLY A 39 -7.77 -0.05 -0.17
N VAL A 40 -7.18 0.89 0.58
CA VAL A 40 -5.99 0.62 1.42
C VAL A 40 -6.28 -0.45 2.46
N LYS A 41 -7.45 -0.36 3.11
CA LYS A 41 -7.91 -1.35 4.09
C LYS A 41 -8.02 -2.74 3.47
N ASN A 42 -8.53 -2.84 2.24
CA ASN A 42 -8.63 -4.09 1.51
C ASN A 42 -7.26 -4.65 1.14
N ILE A 43 -6.31 -3.82 0.71
CA ILE A 43 -4.94 -4.25 0.39
C ILE A 43 -4.27 -4.86 1.63
N ARG A 44 -4.31 -4.17 2.79
CA ARG A 44 -3.77 -4.68 4.06
C ARG A 44 -4.36 -6.04 4.43
N LYS A 45 -5.69 -6.14 4.48
CA LYS A 45 -6.40 -7.39 4.78
C LYS A 45 -6.09 -8.52 3.81
N THR A 46 -5.91 -8.20 2.53
CA THR A 46 -5.62 -9.21 1.49
C THR A 46 -4.21 -9.74 1.64
N ALA A 47 -3.21 -8.88 1.84
CA ALA A 47 -1.84 -9.33 2.11
C ALA A 47 -1.80 -10.23 3.36
N GLU A 48 -2.40 -9.79 4.47
CA GLU A 48 -2.51 -10.56 5.72
C GLU A 48 -3.20 -11.91 5.52
N LYS A 49 -4.30 -11.96 4.76
CA LYS A 49 -5.05 -13.20 4.46
C LYS A 49 -4.17 -14.27 3.80
N TYR A 50 -3.22 -13.86 2.95
CA TYR A 50 -2.30 -14.77 2.27
C TYR A 50 -0.95 -14.88 3.00
N GLY A 51 -0.91 -14.56 4.30
CA GLY A 51 0.30 -14.67 5.13
C GLY A 51 1.38 -13.65 4.81
N GLY A 52 1.08 -12.65 3.97
CA GLY A 52 1.99 -11.62 3.54
C GLY A 52 1.95 -10.35 4.38
N THR A 53 2.71 -9.35 3.94
CA THR A 53 2.76 -8.01 4.54
C THR A 53 2.74 -6.93 3.46
N VAL A 54 2.32 -5.72 3.83
CA VAL A 54 2.29 -4.54 2.96
C VAL A 54 2.92 -3.34 3.66
N SER A 55 3.72 -2.57 2.92
CA SER A 55 4.27 -1.28 3.33
C SER A 55 3.77 -0.17 2.42
N PHE A 56 3.62 1.01 3.01
CA PHE A 56 3.24 2.24 2.33
C PHE A 56 4.21 3.33 2.76
N GLU A 57 4.85 3.98 1.79
CA GLU A 57 5.84 5.02 2.06
C GLU A 57 5.55 6.28 1.24
N LYS A 58 5.64 7.44 1.90
CA LYS A 58 5.71 8.73 1.23
C LYS A 58 7.18 9.16 1.14
N LYS A 59 7.67 9.32 -0.08
CA LYS A 59 8.93 10.02 -0.40
C LYS A 59 8.60 11.43 -0.92
N GLU A 60 9.58 12.28 -1.18
CA GLU A 60 9.33 13.71 -1.48
C GLU A 60 8.27 13.92 -2.59
N GLU A 61 8.42 13.22 -3.71
CA GLU A 61 7.53 13.34 -4.88
C GLU A 61 6.96 11.99 -5.31
N GLU A 62 7.11 10.96 -4.47
CA GLU A 62 6.67 9.60 -4.77
C GLU A 62 5.87 9.02 -3.62
N PHE A 63 4.83 8.27 -3.98
CA PHE A 63 4.17 7.35 -3.09
C PHE A 63 4.51 5.93 -3.53
N GLU A 64 4.99 5.13 -2.59
CA GLU A 64 5.37 3.74 -2.82
C GLU A 64 4.46 2.82 -2.01
N VAL A 65 3.98 1.77 -2.67
CA VAL A 65 3.29 0.64 -2.05
C VAL A 65 4.09 -0.61 -2.39
N SER A 66 4.46 -1.38 -1.38
CA SER A 66 5.10 -2.67 -1.58
C SER A 66 4.39 -3.74 -0.78
N PHE A 67 4.33 -4.96 -1.32
CA PHE A 67 3.86 -6.11 -0.57
C PHE A 67 4.76 -7.32 -0.82
N VAL A 68 4.79 -8.20 0.17
CA VAL A 68 5.49 -9.48 0.13
C VAL A 68 4.48 -10.57 0.45
N LEU A 69 4.39 -11.58 -0.41
CA LEU A 69 3.73 -12.84 -0.11
C LEU A 69 4.81 -13.91 0.11
N PHE A 70 4.56 -14.81 1.05
CA PHE A 70 5.46 -15.92 1.41
C PHE A 70 4.82 -17.26 1.02
N GLY A 71 5.62 -18.26 0.67
CA GLY A 71 5.16 -19.60 0.29
C GLY A 71 4.44 -19.65 -1.06
N VAL A 72 4.83 -18.78 -1.99
CA VAL A 72 4.26 -18.64 -3.35
C VAL A 72 5.25 -18.98 -4.44
#